data_AF-A0A9D1L3U4-F1
#
_entry.id   AF-A0A9D1L3U4-F1
#
_cell.length_a   1.000
_cell.length_b   1.000
_cell.length_c   1.000
_cell.angle_alpha   90.00
_cell.angle_beta   90.00
_cell.angle_gamma   90.00
#
_symmetry.space_group_name_H-M   'P 1'
#
loop_
_entity.id
_entity.type
_entity.pdbx_description
1 polymer ?
#
loop_
_entity_poly.entity_id
_entity_poly.type
_entity_poly.pdbx_seq_one_letter_code
_entity_poly.pdbx_strand_id
1 'polypeptide(L)'
;METKLKCPKCGTPIDPRGMMCIHCGLMLGRDRHGRLKFKGYAKVPQKIVAEKQPKEGETTVRVVEADKPKVNPQNSYEQKDAFSTGNLNRPEVDKKSFLKKKAQNKEGLIVAKDVKINDELADLYMGDRGEKLLSLSINIPAFLFGPFWYLYRKQIFACVLYFALYFSVCYVVNLFLPTLPILIVTILFMILNLFFGNMIYTFFVKLHLFFYQLFHRKMSADKFMSNVETKGGTSFKYVFWGILAFVLILFAYIYFYHQGDIMIVKDFFL
;
A
#
# COMPACT_ATOMS: atom_id res chain seq x y z
N MET A 1 44.97 16.05 7.64
CA MET A 1 43.58 16.50 7.83
C MET A 1 42.68 15.47 7.16
N GLU A 2 42.02 14.61 7.94
CA GLU A 2 41.11 13.60 7.38
C GLU A 2 39.87 14.30 6.79
N THR A 3 39.74 14.23 5.47
CA THR A 3 38.54 14.67 4.76
C THR A 3 37.39 13.75 5.17
N LYS A 4 36.59 14.19 6.15
CA LYS A 4 35.35 13.51 6.55
C LYS A 4 34.45 13.38 5.33
N LEU A 5 34.26 12.16 4.83
CA LEU A 5 33.30 11.89 3.75
C LEU A 5 31.91 12.28 4.23
N LYS A 6 31.12 12.92 3.36
CA LYS A 6 29.76 13.36 3.67
C LYS A 6 28.75 12.64 2.80
N CYS A 7 27.56 12.41 3.36
CA CYS A 7 26.46 11.80 2.63
C CYS A 7 25.99 12.72 1.49
N PRO A 8 25.89 12.24 0.24
CA PRO A 8 25.41 13.06 -0.88
C PRO A 8 23.93 13.44 -0.77
N LYS A 9 23.15 12.77 0.10
CA LYS A 9 21.72 13.05 0.30
C LYS A 9 21.46 14.02 1.45
N CYS A 10 22.10 13.83 2.60
CA CYS A 10 21.80 14.59 3.83
C CYS A 10 23.00 15.35 4.42
N GLY A 11 24.19 15.27 3.83
CA GLY A 11 25.38 16.00 4.28
C GLY A 11 26.03 15.48 5.57
N THR A 12 25.42 14.51 6.26
CA THR A 12 25.95 13.88 7.47
C THR A 12 27.32 13.25 7.21
N PRO A 13 28.32 13.44 8.09
CA PRO A 13 29.60 12.76 7.97
C PRO A 13 29.42 11.24 8.07
N ILE A 14 30.10 10.50 7.20
CA ILE A 14 30.05 9.05 7.09
C ILE A 14 31.41 8.49 7.45
N ASP A 15 31.43 7.42 8.24
CA ASP A 15 32.61 6.60 8.43
C ASP A 15 33.07 6.02 7.08
N PRO A 16 34.33 6.20 6.67
CA PRO A 16 34.87 5.65 5.42
C PRO A 16 34.59 4.16 5.18
N ARG A 17 34.35 3.37 6.24
CA ARG A 17 34.05 1.92 6.16
C ARG A 17 32.56 1.59 6.10
N GLY A 18 31.68 2.56 6.37
CA GLY A 18 30.23 2.36 6.37
C GLY A 18 29.63 2.26 4.96
N MET A 19 28.96 1.14 4.65
CA MET A 19 28.23 0.95 3.38
C MET A 19 26.82 1.57 3.39
N MET A 20 26.43 2.23 4.49
CA MET A 20 25.11 2.80 4.70
C MET A 20 25.22 4.09 5.52
N CYS A 21 24.44 5.11 5.17
CA CYS A 21 24.30 6.31 6.00
C CYS A 21 23.31 6.02 7.15
N ILE A 22 23.80 6.03 8.39
CA ILE A 22 22.99 5.74 9.59
C ILE A 22 21.84 6.77 9.76
N HIS A 23 22.04 8.02 9.33
CA HIS A 23 21.04 9.07 9.51
C HIS A 23 19.90 9.02 8.49
N CYS A 24 20.14 8.64 7.24
CA CYS A 24 19.11 8.65 6.19
C CYS A 24 18.81 7.29 5.55
N GLY A 25 19.40 6.21 6.10
CA GLY A 25 19.20 4.83 5.66
C GLY A 25 19.74 4.50 4.28
N LEU A 26 20.50 5.39 3.66
CA LEU A 26 20.91 5.27 2.26
C LEU A 26 22.09 4.31 2.09
N MET A 27 21.94 3.31 1.22
CA MET A 27 23.03 2.43 0.78
C MET A 27 24.00 3.17 -0.15
N LEU A 28 25.29 3.07 0.14
CA LEU A 28 26.36 3.77 -0.57
C LEU A 28 27.24 2.78 -1.33
N GLY A 29 27.54 3.09 -2.58
CA GLY A 29 28.56 2.44 -3.40
C GLY A 29 29.76 3.36 -3.62
N ARG A 30 30.83 2.85 -4.21
CA ARG A 30 31.97 3.67 -4.68
C ARG A 30 32.05 3.61 -6.20
N ASP A 31 32.41 4.73 -6.81
CA ASP A 31 32.73 4.78 -8.23
C ASP A 31 34.18 4.35 -8.52
N ARG A 32 34.52 4.24 -9.80
CA ARG A 32 35.87 3.89 -10.27
C ARG A 32 36.97 4.87 -9.83
N HIS A 33 36.60 6.02 -9.25
CA HIS A 33 37.52 7.05 -8.75
C HIS A 33 37.47 7.15 -7.22
N GLY A 34 36.89 6.15 -6.53
CA GLY A 34 36.82 6.11 -5.06
C GLY A 34 35.79 7.05 -4.42
N ARG A 35 34.96 7.75 -5.22
CA ARG A 35 33.93 8.67 -4.70
C ARG A 35 32.66 7.91 -4.34
N LEU A 36 32.00 8.32 -3.25
CA LEU A 36 30.71 7.76 -2.85
C LEU A 36 29.64 8.05 -3.92
N LYS A 37 28.90 7.02 -4.34
CA LYS A 37 27.75 7.08 -5.24
C LYS A 37 26.60 6.26 -4.69
N PHE A 38 25.40 6.53 -5.18
CA PHE A 38 24.21 5.73 -4.91
C PHE A 38 24.33 4.34 -5.58
N LYS A 39 23.97 3.27 -4.87
CA LYS A 39 23.96 1.90 -5.41
C LYS A 39 22.51 1.50 -5.77
N GLY A 40 22.17 1.57 -7.07
CA GLY A 40 20.87 1.21 -7.69
C GLY A 40 19.78 2.29 -7.57
N TYR A 41 19.03 2.74 -8.59
CA TYR A 41 18.67 2.17 -9.90
C TYR A 41 19.22 2.98 -11.08
N ALA A 42 19.43 2.30 -12.21
CA ALA A 42 20.01 2.81 -13.45
C ALA A 42 19.29 4.07 -13.97
N LYS A 43 20.03 5.18 -14.13
CA LYS A 43 19.58 6.35 -14.90
C LYS A 43 19.68 6.03 -16.39
N VAL A 44 18.55 6.19 -17.09
CA VAL A 44 18.48 6.42 -18.54
C VAL A 44 19.47 7.54 -18.91
N PRO A 45 20.29 7.39 -19.96
CA PRO A 45 21.31 8.39 -20.31
C PRO A 45 20.65 9.71 -20.70
N GLN A 46 20.93 10.78 -19.95
CA GLN A 46 20.62 12.14 -20.39
C GLN A 46 21.57 12.48 -21.54
N LYS A 47 20.98 12.72 -22.72
CA LYS A 47 21.64 13.30 -23.88
C LYS A 47 22.18 14.67 -23.46
N ILE A 48 23.51 14.78 -23.33
CA ILE A 48 24.18 16.06 -23.13
C ILE A 48 24.10 16.79 -24.47
N VAL A 49 23.17 17.73 -24.59
CA VAL A 49 23.23 18.75 -25.65
C VAL A 49 24.23 19.78 -25.16
N ALA A 50 25.42 19.77 -25.76
CA ALA A 50 26.44 20.78 -25.54
C ALA A 50 26.03 22.05 -26.28
N GLU A 51 25.69 23.10 -25.53
CA GLU A 51 25.54 24.44 -26.08
C GLU A 51 26.84 25.22 -25.81
N LYS A 52 27.55 25.55 -26.88
CA LYS A 52 28.73 26.42 -26.89
C LYS A 52 28.28 27.87 -26.85
N GLN A 53 28.88 28.70 -26.00
CA GLN A 53 29.06 30.14 -26.25
C GLN A 53 30.37 30.65 -25.61
N PRO A 54 30.95 31.76 -26.13
CA PRO A 54 32.39 31.93 -26.32
C PRO A 54 33.15 32.57 -25.13
N LYS A 55 34.49 32.47 -25.19
CA LYS A 55 35.46 33.10 -24.28
C LYS A 55 35.64 34.59 -24.60
N GLU A 56 35.80 35.42 -23.58
CA GLU A 56 37.03 36.19 -23.27
C GLU A 56 36.79 37.16 -22.10
N GLY A 57 37.87 37.47 -21.36
CA GLY A 57 37.95 38.69 -20.54
C GLY A 57 38.20 38.48 -19.05
N GLU A 58 39.46 38.62 -18.66
CA GLU A 58 40.01 38.64 -17.30
C GLU A 58 39.77 40.00 -16.62
N THR A 59 39.19 40.07 -15.41
CA THR A 59 39.58 41.03 -14.36
C THR A 59 38.97 40.70 -12.99
N THR A 60 39.65 41.22 -11.96
CA THR A 60 39.70 40.88 -10.54
C THR A 60 38.67 41.57 -9.62
N VAL A 61 38.36 40.87 -8.51
CA VAL A 61 38.03 41.34 -7.15
C VAL A 61 36.68 42.07 -6.91
N ARG A 62 35.83 41.49 -6.03
CA ARG A 62 35.45 42.03 -4.70
C ARG A 62 34.52 41.06 -3.95
N VAL A 63 34.85 40.83 -2.68
CA VAL A 63 33.99 40.20 -1.68
C VAL A 63 32.88 41.19 -1.34
N VAL A 64 31.61 40.78 -1.46
CA VAL A 64 30.48 41.48 -0.86
C VAL A 64 29.66 40.45 -0.10
N GLU A 65 29.69 40.61 1.22
CA GLU A 65 28.88 39.92 2.20
C GLU A 65 27.43 40.44 2.08
N ALA A 66 26.45 39.53 1.95
CA ALA A 66 25.04 39.89 1.86
C ALA A 66 24.20 39.11 2.88
N ASP A 67 23.34 39.87 3.54
CA ASP A 67 22.59 39.62 4.75
C ASP A 67 21.75 38.32 4.82
N LYS A 68 21.67 37.79 6.05
CA LYS A 68 20.72 36.75 6.45
C LYS A 68 19.29 37.31 6.51
N PRO A 69 18.28 36.64 5.93
CA PRO A 69 16.88 36.93 6.28
C PRO A 69 16.52 36.32 7.64
N LYS A 70 15.91 37.16 8.49
CA LYS A 70 15.37 36.85 9.82
C LYS A 70 14.24 35.82 9.76
N VAL A 71 14.35 34.79 10.60
CA VAL A 71 13.28 33.84 10.93
C VAL A 71 12.33 34.51 11.93
N ASN A 72 11.03 34.51 11.66
CA ASN A 72 9.99 34.87 12.63
C ASN A 72 9.24 33.60 13.08
N PRO A 73 9.29 33.20 14.36
CA PRO A 73 8.61 32.01 14.86
C PRO A 73 7.30 32.39 15.56
N GLN A 74 6.17 31.91 15.06
CA GLN A 74 4.94 31.77 15.86
C GLN A 74 4.07 30.64 15.29
N ASN A 75 4.16 29.49 15.96
CA ASN A 75 3.22 28.36 15.89
C ASN A 75 2.08 28.60 16.89
N SER A 76 0.88 28.09 16.61
CA SER A 76 0.19 27.19 17.55
C SER A 76 -1.13 26.65 16.97
N TYR A 77 -1.15 25.38 16.55
CA TYR A 77 -2.34 24.54 16.76
C TYR A 77 -1.90 23.12 17.11
N GLU A 78 -2.05 22.83 18.40
CA GLU A 78 -2.42 21.57 19.06
C GLU A 78 -1.99 20.23 18.44
N GLN A 79 -1.07 19.62 19.18
CA GLN A 79 -0.66 18.22 19.17
C GLN A 79 -1.77 17.34 19.77
N LYS A 80 -2.25 16.35 19.00
CA LYS A 80 -2.95 15.17 19.53
C LYS A 80 -2.12 13.94 19.26
N ASP A 81 -1.77 13.27 20.35
CA ASP A 81 -0.96 12.07 20.39
C ASP A 81 -1.61 10.94 19.61
N ALA A 82 -0.92 10.51 18.54
CA ALA A 82 -1.16 9.24 17.88
C ALA A 82 0.16 8.48 17.88
N PHE A 83 0.15 7.30 18.50
CA PHE A 83 1.23 6.32 18.50
C PHE A 83 1.69 6.05 17.06
N SER A 84 2.76 6.74 16.67
CA SER A 84 3.35 6.69 15.34
C SER A 84 4.36 5.55 15.28
N THR A 85 3.92 4.41 14.76
CA THR A 85 4.83 3.54 14.01
C THR A 85 4.64 3.83 12.51
N GLY A 86 4.84 5.10 12.15
CA GLY A 86 4.90 5.55 10.76
C GLY A 86 6.33 5.45 10.24
N ASN A 87 6.55 4.61 9.24
CA ASN A 87 7.84 4.48 8.57
C ASN A 87 8.13 5.78 7.78
N LEU A 88 8.95 6.67 8.35
CA LEU A 88 9.37 7.98 7.79
C LEU A 88 10.17 7.90 6.47
N ASN A 89 10.33 6.70 5.90
CA ASN A 89 11.10 6.44 4.69
C ASN A 89 10.24 6.01 3.49
N ARG A 90 8.92 6.25 3.48
CA ARG A 90 8.17 6.13 2.22
C ARG A 90 8.77 7.18 1.26
N PRO A 91 9.32 6.77 0.09
CA PRO A 91 9.64 7.77 -0.93
C PRO A 91 8.37 8.57 -1.15
N GLU A 92 8.53 9.88 -1.39
CA GLU A 92 7.48 10.77 -1.87
C GLU A 92 7.08 10.28 -3.27
N VAL A 93 6.47 9.09 -3.35
CA VAL A 93 6.11 8.42 -4.59
C VAL A 93 5.03 9.29 -5.20
N ASP A 94 5.43 9.91 -6.29
CA ASP A 94 4.59 10.49 -7.31
C ASP A 94 3.79 11.77 -7.06
N LYS A 95 3.84 12.41 -5.87
CA LYS A 95 3.34 13.80 -5.76
C LYS A 95 4.10 14.74 -6.71
N LYS A 96 5.42 14.63 -6.76
CA LYS A 96 6.26 15.49 -7.62
C LYS A 96 6.14 15.19 -9.12
N SER A 97 5.91 13.94 -9.53
CA SER A 97 5.78 13.61 -10.96
C SER A 97 4.40 13.98 -11.51
N PHE A 98 3.33 13.82 -10.71
CA PHE A 98 2.00 14.35 -11.03
C PHE A 98 1.99 15.88 -11.09
N LEU A 99 2.63 16.55 -10.12
CA LEU A 99 2.80 18.01 -10.14
C LEU A 99 3.63 18.47 -11.37
N LYS A 100 4.58 17.66 -11.84
CA LYS A 100 5.35 17.93 -13.06
C LYS A 100 4.49 17.78 -14.33
N LYS A 101 3.57 16.81 -14.38
CA LYS A 101 2.56 16.68 -15.45
C LYS A 101 1.55 17.85 -15.41
N LYS A 102 1.21 18.37 -14.23
CA LYS A 102 0.37 19.56 -14.02
C LYS A 102 0.99 20.84 -14.58
N ALA A 103 2.32 20.95 -14.57
CA ALA A 103 3.05 22.09 -15.12
C ALA A 103 3.20 22.07 -16.66
N GLN A 104 2.94 20.93 -17.32
CA GLN A 104 3.18 20.75 -18.76
C GLN A 104 1.92 20.68 -19.62
N ASN A 105 0.71 20.62 -19.05
CA ASN A 105 -0.51 20.48 -19.86
C ASN A 105 -1.52 21.61 -19.60
N LYS A 106 -1.74 22.43 -20.64
CA LYS A 106 -2.80 23.45 -20.71
C LYS A 106 -4.17 22.79 -20.56
N GLU A 107 -4.97 23.33 -19.63
CA GLU A 107 -6.44 23.38 -19.63
C GLU A 107 -7.25 22.11 -19.98
N GLY A 108 -6.89 20.99 -19.37
CA GLY A 108 -7.82 19.90 -19.11
C GLY A 108 -7.84 19.60 -17.62
N LEU A 109 -8.98 19.81 -16.95
CA LEU A 109 -9.15 19.36 -15.56
C LEU A 109 -9.05 17.83 -15.57
N ILE A 110 -7.90 17.27 -15.22
CA ILE A 110 -7.71 15.82 -15.12
C ILE A 110 -8.74 15.30 -14.12
N VAL A 111 -9.62 14.42 -14.59
CA VAL A 111 -10.69 13.83 -13.77
C VAL A 111 -10.40 12.35 -13.53
N ALA A 112 -11.11 11.75 -12.57
CA ALA A 112 -10.88 10.38 -12.12
C ALA A 112 -10.84 9.37 -13.27
N LYS A 113 -11.66 9.52 -14.32
CA LYS A 113 -11.65 8.61 -15.50
C LYS A 113 -10.31 8.56 -16.25
N ASP A 114 -9.47 9.60 -16.11
CA ASP A 114 -8.20 9.69 -16.82
C ASP A 114 -7.04 9.10 -15.99
N VAL A 115 -7.30 8.73 -14.72
CA VAL A 115 -6.33 8.07 -13.85
C VAL A 115 -6.24 6.59 -14.20
N LYS A 116 -5.03 6.10 -14.52
CA LYS A 116 -4.80 4.70 -14.82
C LYS A 116 -4.80 3.86 -13.55
N ILE A 117 -5.56 2.76 -13.53
CA ILE A 117 -5.48 1.75 -12.47
C ILE A 117 -4.25 0.89 -12.74
N ASN A 118 -3.20 1.12 -11.96
CA ASN A 118 -1.94 0.39 -12.01
C ASN A 118 -1.49 -0.01 -10.59
N ASP A 119 -0.33 -0.65 -10.50
CA ASP A 119 0.23 -1.10 -9.22
C ASP A 119 0.62 0.07 -8.31
N GLU A 120 0.94 1.25 -8.84
CA GLU A 120 1.22 2.45 -8.05
C GLU A 120 -0.04 2.97 -7.34
N LEU A 121 -1.17 3.03 -8.05
CA LEU A 121 -2.45 3.40 -7.44
C LEU A 121 -2.91 2.35 -6.42
N ALA A 122 -2.66 1.08 -6.71
CA ALA A 122 -2.92 0.00 -5.77
C ALA A 122 -2.03 0.12 -4.52
N ASP A 123 -0.73 0.42 -4.65
CA ASP A 123 0.17 0.67 -3.51
C ASP A 123 -0.32 1.84 -2.65
N LEU A 124 -0.76 2.92 -3.28
CA LEU A 124 -1.33 4.07 -2.58
C LEU A 124 -2.55 3.67 -1.74
N TYR A 125 -3.47 2.88 -2.31
CA TYR A 125 -4.62 2.33 -1.60
C TYR A 125 -4.20 1.35 -0.49
N MET A 126 -3.19 0.52 -0.73
CA MET A 126 -2.74 -0.48 0.24
C MET A 126 -2.04 0.16 1.46
N GLY A 127 -1.50 1.36 1.30
CA GLY A 127 -0.80 2.09 2.35
C GLY A 127 0.45 1.34 2.80
N ASP A 128 0.69 1.34 4.12
CA ASP A 128 1.85 0.68 4.68
C ASP A 128 1.87 -0.82 4.33
N ARG A 129 2.98 -1.24 3.70
CA ARG A 129 3.24 -2.59 3.15
C ARG A 129 2.64 -2.90 1.77
N GLY A 130 2.19 -1.91 0.99
CA GLY A 130 1.69 -2.14 -0.37
C GLY A 130 2.69 -2.87 -1.28
N GLU A 131 3.96 -2.46 -1.31
CA GLU A 131 5.03 -3.15 -2.07
C GLU A 131 5.11 -4.65 -1.77
N LYS A 132 5.04 -5.03 -0.48
CA LYS A 132 5.04 -6.44 -0.09
C LYS A 132 3.79 -7.18 -0.59
N LEU A 133 2.64 -6.52 -0.56
CA LEU A 133 1.37 -7.11 -0.99
C LEU A 133 1.22 -7.22 -2.50
N LEU A 134 1.92 -6.36 -3.26
CA LEU A 134 2.02 -6.44 -4.71
C LEU A 134 2.98 -7.54 -5.18
N SER A 135 3.96 -7.90 -4.35
CA SER A 135 4.82 -9.05 -4.62
C SER A 135 4.08 -10.39 -4.43
N LEU A 136 4.50 -11.42 -5.17
CA LEU A 136 4.11 -12.83 -4.97
C LEU A 136 4.75 -13.46 -3.72
N SER A 137 4.99 -12.66 -2.68
CA SER A 137 5.52 -13.15 -1.41
C SER A 137 4.47 -13.87 -0.57
N ILE A 138 4.95 -14.66 0.39
CA ILE A 138 4.12 -15.40 1.33
C ILE A 138 3.27 -14.44 2.18
N ASN A 139 1.97 -14.75 2.28
CA ASN A 139 1.01 -13.98 3.07
C ASN A 139 0.65 -14.69 4.38
N ILE A 140 1.52 -14.56 5.37
CA ILE A 140 1.33 -15.14 6.72
C ILE A 140 0.02 -14.66 7.37
N PRO A 141 -0.34 -13.35 7.33
CA PRO A 141 -1.61 -12.91 7.87
C PRO A 141 -2.83 -13.56 7.21
N ALA A 142 -2.86 -13.70 5.90
CA ALA A 142 -3.95 -14.39 5.20
C ALA A 142 -3.99 -15.89 5.52
N PHE A 143 -2.83 -16.52 5.73
CA PHE A 143 -2.76 -17.92 6.18
C PHE A 143 -3.38 -18.12 7.57
N LEU A 144 -3.02 -17.28 8.55
CA LEU A 144 -3.47 -17.44 9.94
C LEU A 144 -4.92 -16.99 10.15
N PHE A 145 -5.35 -15.92 9.47
CA PHE A 145 -6.65 -15.28 9.72
C PHE A 145 -7.66 -15.47 8.58
N GLY A 146 -7.26 -16.11 7.47
CA GLY A 146 -8.11 -16.47 6.34
C GLY A 146 -9.02 -15.31 5.87
N PRO A 147 -10.36 -15.51 5.83
CA PRO A 147 -11.29 -14.50 5.35
C PRO A 147 -11.27 -13.19 6.17
N PHE A 148 -10.95 -13.25 7.46
CA PHE A 148 -10.93 -12.08 8.35
C PHE A 148 -9.77 -11.13 8.03
N TRP A 149 -8.69 -11.64 7.43
CA TRP A 149 -7.62 -10.79 6.93
C TRP A 149 -8.11 -9.83 5.83
N TYR A 150 -9.01 -10.28 4.94
CA TYR A 150 -9.60 -9.40 3.93
C TYR A 150 -10.47 -8.31 4.55
N LEU A 151 -11.23 -8.62 5.62
CA LEU A 151 -11.98 -7.61 6.39
C LEU A 151 -11.07 -6.59 7.06
N TYR A 152 -9.97 -7.05 7.65
CA TYR A 152 -8.95 -6.16 8.22
C TYR A 152 -8.41 -5.17 7.17
N ARG A 153 -8.30 -5.61 5.90
CA ARG A 153 -7.91 -4.79 4.74
C ARG A 153 -9.09 -4.13 4.02
N LYS A 154 -10.26 -4.06 4.68
CA LYS A 154 -11.49 -3.40 4.21
C LYS A 154 -12.08 -3.97 2.91
N GLN A 155 -11.73 -5.21 2.55
CA GLN A 155 -12.28 -5.92 1.39
C GLN A 155 -13.45 -6.82 1.82
N ILE A 156 -14.60 -6.20 2.09
CA ILE A 156 -15.82 -6.92 2.54
C ILE A 156 -16.28 -7.91 1.46
N PHE A 157 -16.33 -7.47 0.20
CA PHE A 157 -16.77 -8.32 -0.91
C PHE A 157 -15.88 -9.56 -1.09
N ALA A 158 -14.56 -9.41 -0.95
CA ALA A 158 -13.61 -10.52 -0.98
C ALA A 158 -13.89 -11.54 0.14
N CYS A 159 -14.15 -11.05 1.37
CA CYS A 159 -14.48 -11.90 2.51
C CYS A 159 -15.79 -12.69 2.29
N VAL A 160 -16.84 -12.03 1.81
CA VAL A 160 -18.12 -12.69 1.51
C VAL A 160 -17.95 -13.75 0.43
N LEU A 161 -17.27 -13.42 -0.67
CA LEU A 161 -17.03 -14.39 -1.75
C LEU A 161 -16.18 -15.58 -1.26
N TYR A 162 -15.19 -15.32 -0.41
CA TYR A 162 -14.40 -16.36 0.21
C TYR A 162 -15.25 -17.32 1.02
N PHE A 163 -16.13 -16.81 1.90
CA PHE A 163 -17.02 -17.66 2.69
C PHE A 163 -17.98 -18.45 1.79
N ALA A 164 -18.56 -17.79 0.78
CA ALA A 164 -19.45 -18.46 -0.17
C ALA A 164 -18.74 -19.62 -0.89
N LEU A 165 -17.51 -19.39 -1.38
CA LEU A 165 -16.71 -20.43 -2.03
C LEU A 165 -16.34 -21.54 -1.04
N TYR A 166 -15.89 -21.19 0.16
CA TYR A 166 -15.52 -22.15 1.20
C TYR A 166 -16.69 -23.07 1.57
N PHE A 167 -17.87 -22.50 1.89
CA PHE A 167 -19.06 -23.29 2.21
C PHE A 167 -19.54 -24.13 1.02
N SER A 168 -19.46 -23.60 -0.21
CA SER A 168 -19.80 -24.37 -1.42
C SER A 168 -18.88 -25.58 -1.60
N VAL A 169 -17.57 -25.40 -1.41
CA VAL A 169 -16.60 -26.51 -1.49
C VAL A 169 -16.83 -27.51 -0.37
N CYS A 170 -17.05 -27.06 0.87
CA CYS A 170 -17.39 -27.95 1.99
C CYS A 170 -18.66 -28.76 1.70
N TYR A 171 -19.70 -28.14 1.16
CA TYR A 171 -20.94 -28.80 0.79
C TYR A 171 -20.70 -29.88 -0.27
N VAL A 172 -20.02 -29.54 -1.37
CA VAL A 172 -19.68 -30.50 -2.44
C VAL A 172 -18.80 -31.63 -1.93
N VAL A 173 -17.76 -31.34 -1.14
CA VAL A 173 -16.90 -32.36 -0.54
C VAL A 173 -17.71 -33.30 0.36
N ASN A 174 -18.64 -32.77 1.17
CA ASN A 174 -19.48 -33.61 2.02
C ASN A 174 -20.43 -34.52 1.22
N LEU A 175 -20.87 -34.10 0.02
CA LEU A 175 -21.69 -34.93 -0.86
C LEU A 175 -20.92 -36.13 -1.43
N PHE A 176 -19.65 -35.94 -1.82
CA PHE A 176 -18.86 -36.97 -2.52
C PHE A 176 -17.89 -37.74 -1.60
N LEU A 177 -17.46 -37.13 -0.50
CA LEU A 177 -16.45 -37.62 0.44
C LEU A 177 -16.89 -37.34 1.89
N PRO A 178 -18.02 -37.90 2.36
CA PRO A 178 -18.62 -37.57 3.67
C PRO A 178 -17.73 -37.93 4.86
N THR A 179 -16.77 -38.84 4.68
CA THR A 179 -15.81 -39.22 5.73
C THR A 179 -14.59 -38.30 5.78
N LEU A 180 -14.39 -37.43 4.79
CA LEU A 180 -13.27 -36.50 4.76
C LEU A 180 -13.49 -35.42 5.82
N PRO A 181 -12.58 -35.28 6.80
CA PRO A 181 -12.72 -34.24 7.82
C PRO A 181 -12.72 -32.84 7.19
N ILE A 182 -13.70 -32.00 7.54
CA ILE A 182 -13.78 -30.58 7.13
C ILE A 182 -12.48 -29.83 7.48
N LEU A 183 -11.78 -30.26 8.53
CA LEU A 183 -10.47 -29.74 8.91
C LEU A 183 -9.43 -29.84 7.77
N ILE A 184 -9.44 -30.90 6.97
CA ILE A 184 -8.53 -31.06 5.82
C ILE A 184 -8.83 -29.98 4.77
N VAL A 185 -10.11 -29.78 4.44
CA VAL A 185 -10.54 -28.72 3.51
C VAL A 185 -10.11 -27.35 4.03
N THR A 186 -10.26 -27.12 5.33
CA THR A 186 -9.84 -25.88 6.01
C THR A 186 -8.33 -25.64 5.85
N ILE A 187 -7.51 -26.67 6.11
CA ILE A 187 -6.04 -26.58 5.98
C ILE A 187 -5.65 -26.28 4.53
N LEU A 188 -6.29 -26.92 3.55
CA LEU A 188 -6.04 -26.64 2.13
C LEU A 188 -6.33 -25.18 1.78
N PHE A 189 -7.46 -24.63 2.25
CA PHE A 189 -7.78 -23.22 2.08
C PHE A 189 -6.78 -22.28 2.76
N MET A 190 -6.29 -22.62 3.96
CA MET A 190 -5.22 -21.86 4.61
C MET A 190 -3.95 -21.85 3.76
N ILE A 191 -3.51 -23.01 3.28
CA ILE A 191 -2.34 -23.14 2.39
C ILE A 191 -2.53 -22.32 1.11
N LEU A 192 -3.72 -22.35 0.51
CA LEU A 192 -4.02 -21.51 -0.65
C LEU A 192 -3.87 -20.01 -0.33
N ASN A 193 -4.34 -19.54 0.83
CA ASN A 193 -4.13 -18.14 1.24
C ASN A 193 -2.67 -17.79 1.49
N LEU A 194 -1.86 -18.74 1.96
CA LEU A 194 -0.43 -18.53 2.20
C LEU A 194 0.29 -18.11 0.92
N PHE A 195 -0.02 -18.75 -0.21
CA PHE A 195 0.62 -18.50 -1.51
C PHE A 195 -0.13 -17.51 -2.39
N PHE A 196 -1.46 -17.55 -2.39
CA PHE A 196 -2.30 -16.76 -3.32
C PHE A 196 -3.02 -15.58 -2.67
N GLY A 197 -2.95 -15.41 -1.34
CA GLY A 197 -3.67 -14.35 -0.64
C GLY A 197 -3.32 -12.94 -1.13
N ASN A 198 -2.05 -12.68 -1.46
CA ASN A 198 -1.62 -11.40 -2.04
C ASN A 198 -2.20 -11.15 -3.44
N MET A 199 -2.22 -12.19 -4.28
CA MET A 199 -2.76 -12.12 -5.63
C MET A 199 -4.26 -11.84 -5.60
N ILE A 200 -5.01 -12.59 -4.78
CA ILE A 200 -6.45 -12.44 -4.59
C ILE A 200 -6.75 -11.03 -4.05
N TYR A 201 -6.02 -10.58 -3.03
CA TYR A 201 -6.18 -9.24 -2.48
C TYR A 201 -5.93 -8.14 -3.51
N THR A 202 -4.84 -8.24 -4.28
CA THR A 202 -4.49 -7.24 -5.30
C THR A 202 -5.55 -7.18 -6.40
N PHE A 203 -6.10 -8.33 -6.81
CA PHE A 203 -7.24 -8.38 -7.72
C PHE A 203 -8.43 -7.60 -7.17
N PHE A 204 -8.83 -7.84 -5.92
CA PHE A 204 -9.95 -7.14 -5.31
C PHE A 204 -9.70 -5.64 -5.09
N VAL A 205 -8.46 -5.24 -4.80
CA VAL A 205 -8.10 -3.81 -4.74
C VAL A 205 -8.29 -3.16 -6.10
N LYS A 206 -7.76 -3.75 -7.18
CA LYS A 206 -7.93 -3.20 -8.54
C LYS A 206 -9.39 -3.16 -8.95
N LEU A 207 -10.17 -4.18 -8.60
CA LEU A 207 -11.62 -4.22 -8.84
C LEU A 207 -12.36 -3.12 -8.06
N HIS A 208 -12.04 -2.91 -6.78
CA HIS A 208 -12.58 -1.82 -5.97
C HIS A 208 -12.26 -0.47 -6.61
N LEU A 209 -10.99 -0.23 -6.96
CA LEU A 209 -10.54 1.01 -7.59
C LEU A 209 -11.26 1.27 -8.91
N PHE A 210 -11.50 0.22 -9.71
CA PHE A 210 -12.28 0.29 -10.93
C PHE A 210 -13.70 0.76 -10.69
N PHE A 211 -14.44 0.11 -9.79
CA PHE A 211 -15.80 0.55 -9.46
C PHE A 211 -15.82 1.95 -8.85
N TYR A 212 -14.87 2.26 -7.97
CA TYR A 212 -14.77 3.60 -7.37
C TYR A 212 -14.52 4.68 -8.44
N GLN A 213 -13.66 4.41 -9.42
CA GLN A 213 -13.43 5.30 -10.56
C GLN A 213 -14.68 5.44 -11.44
N LEU A 214 -15.42 4.36 -11.68
CA LEU A 214 -16.67 4.39 -12.44
C LEU A 214 -17.72 5.28 -11.76
N PHE A 215 -17.96 5.09 -10.46
CA PHE A 215 -18.95 5.87 -9.69
C PHE A 215 -18.55 7.34 -9.49
N HIS A 216 -17.25 7.65 -9.56
CA HIS A 216 -16.74 9.01 -9.36
C HIS A 216 -16.00 9.58 -10.58
N ARG A 217 -16.36 9.16 -11.79
CA ARG A 217 -15.67 9.54 -13.04
C ARG A 217 -15.45 11.05 -13.24
N LYS A 218 -16.35 11.90 -12.75
CA LYS A 218 -16.29 13.37 -12.87
C LYS A 218 -15.50 14.06 -11.74
N MET A 219 -15.05 13.32 -10.73
CA MET A 219 -14.26 13.85 -9.61
C MET A 219 -12.90 14.32 -10.11
N SER A 220 -12.35 15.40 -9.56
CA SER A 220 -10.98 15.83 -9.89
C SER A 220 -9.96 14.76 -9.48
N ALA A 221 -8.89 14.61 -10.26
CA ALA A 221 -7.84 13.63 -9.98
C ALA A 221 -7.22 13.82 -8.58
N ASP A 222 -6.95 15.06 -8.17
CA ASP A 222 -6.37 15.38 -6.86
C ASP A 222 -7.29 14.86 -5.71
N LYS A 223 -8.60 15.08 -5.81
CA LYS A 223 -9.58 14.59 -4.83
C LYS A 223 -9.76 13.07 -4.88
N PHE A 224 -9.70 12.49 -6.09
CA PHE A 224 -9.75 11.04 -6.27
C PHE A 224 -8.58 10.35 -5.58
N MET A 225 -7.34 10.80 -5.82
CA MET A 225 -6.13 10.24 -5.22
C MET A 225 -6.14 10.36 -3.69
N SER A 226 -6.53 11.53 -3.16
CA SER A 226 -6.68 11.72 -1.71
C SER A 226 -7.73 10.78 -1.10
N ASN A 227 -8.85 10.56 -1.79
CA ASN A 227 -9.86 9.60 -1.34
C ASN A 227 -9.37 8.14 -1.41
N VAL A 228 -8.56 7.79 -2.41
CA VAL A 228 -7.96 6.45 -2.54
C VAL A 228 -7.03 6.16 -1.36
N GLU A 229 -6.15 7.11 -1.02
CA GLU A 229 -5.22 7.01 0.10
C GLU A 229 -5.95 6.85 1.45
N THR A 230 -7.02 7.62 1.66
CA THR A 230 -7.77 7.61 2.93
C THR A 230 -8.72 6.42 3.10
N LYS A 231 -9.34 5.93 2.00
CA LYS A 231 -10.22 4.75 2.05
C LYS A 231 -9.46 3.45 2.28
N GLY A 232 -8.23 3.40 1.81
CA GLY A 232 -7.34 2.24 1.86
C GLY A 232 -6.82 1.84 3.25
N GLY A 233 -5.77 1.02 3.28
CA GLY A 233 -5.09 0.61 4.51
C GLY A 233 -5.80 -0.47 5.32
N THR A 234 -5.81 -0.32 6.64
CA THR A 234 -6.29 -1.34 7.60
C THR A 234 -7.32 -0.80 8.56
N SER A 235 -8.21 -1.64 9.08
CA SER A 235 -9.14 -1.25 10.14
C SER A 235 -9.76 -2.43 10.88
N PHE A 236 -9.57 -2.46 12.20
CA PHE A 236 -10.15 -3.49 13.08
C PHE A 236 -11.68 -3.46 13.17
N LYS A 237 -12.32 -2.31 12.92
CA LYS A 237 -13.78 -2.19 13.02
C LYS A 237 -14.51 -3.16 12.08
N TYR A 238 -13.98 -3.38 10.86
CA TYR A 238 -14.58 -4.30 9.89
C TYR A 238 -14.42 -5.76 10.32
N VAL A 239 -13.33 -6.09 11.02
CA VAL A 239 -13.12 -7.42 11.60
C VAL A 239 -14.14 -7.65 12.71
N PHE A 240 -14.29 -6.71 13.64
CA PHE A 240 -15.25 -6.80 14.74
C PHE A 240 -16.69 -6.99 14.22
N TRP A 241 -17.15 -6.11 13.32
CA TRP A 241 -18.49 -6.21 12.75
C TRP A 241 -18.68 -7.48 11.90
N GLY A 242 -17.64 -7.93 11.19
CA GLY A 242 -17.69 -9.16 10.42
C GLY A 242 -17.79 -10.41 11.30
N ILE A 243 -17.06 -10.48 12.41
CA ILE A 243 -17.18 -11.57 13.39
C ILE A 243 -18.57 -11.56 14.03
N LEU A 244 -19.06 -10.39 14.46
CA LEU A 244 -20.40 -10.28 15.04
C LEU A 244 -21.48 -10.75 14.06
N ALA A 245 -21.42 -10.30 12.80
CA ALA A 245 -22.34 -10.75 11.76
C ALA A 245 -22.23 -12.27 11.52
N PHE A 246 -21.02 -12.82 11.48
CA PHE A 246 -20.81 -14.26 11.31
C PHE A 246 -21.42 -15.08 12.45
N VAL A 247 -21.21 -14.66 13.71
CA VAL A 247 -21.80 -15.33 14.88
C VAL A 247 -23.33 -15.27 14.85
N LEU A 248 -23.91 -14.13 14.48
CA LEU A 248 -25.36 -13.98 14.35
C LEU A 248 -25.94 -14.87 13.25
N ILE A 249 -25.27 -14.95 12.08
CA ILE A 249 -25.67 -15.84 10.98
C ILE A 249 -25.58 -17.31 11.42
N LEU A 250 -24.51 -17.70 12.11
CA LEU A 250 -24.34 -19.04 12.64
C LEU A 250 -25.42 -19.39 13.67
N PHE A 251 -25.72 -18.47 14.58
CA PHE A 251 -26.78 -18.63 15.56
C PHE A 251 -28.14 -18.79 14.89
N ALA A 252 -28.46 -17.92 13.92
CA ALA A 252 -29.69 -18.03 13.14
C ALA A 252 -29.78 -19.38 12.42
N TYR A 253 -28.69 -19.81 11.76
CA TYR A 253 -28.63 -21.11 11.11
C TYR A 253 -28.94 -22.26 12.08
N ILE A 254 -28.28 -22.30 13.24
CA ILE A 254 -28.52 -23.34 14.26
C ILE A 254 -29.95 -23.28 14.79
N TYR A 255 -30.47 -22.08 15.10
CA TYR A 255 -31.82 -21.89 15.61
C TYR A 255 -32.87 -22.39 14.61
N PHE A 256 -32.79 -21.96 13.35
CA PHE A 256 -33.75 -22.39 12.32
C PHE A 256 -33.61 -23.87 11.95
N TYR A 257 -32.39 -24.40 11.94
CA TYR A 257 -32.16 -25.83 11.73
C TYR A 257 -32.85 -26.66 12.81
N HIS A 258 -32.64 -26.34 14.10
CA HIS A 258 -33.28 -27.06 15.20
C HIS A 258 -34.80 -26.86 15.27
N GLN A 259 -35.32 -25.67 14.94
CA GLN A 259 -36.77 -25.48 14.85
C GLN A 259 -37.38 -26.31 13.71
N GLY A 260 -36.68 -26.43 12.57
CA GLY A 260 -37.07 -27.32 11.47
C GLY A 260 -37.17 -28.78 11.90
N ASP A 261 -36.17 -29.28 12.63
CA ASP A 261 -36.19 -30.65 13.18
C ASP A 261 -37.36 -30.85 14.15
N ILE A 262 -37.64 -29.87 15.03
CA ILE A 262 -38.75 -29.93 16.00
C ILE A 262 -40.11 -29.94 15.29
N MET A 263 -40.28 -29.17 14.19
CA MET A 263 -41.53 -29.17 13.43
C MET A 263 -41.75 -30.49 12.69
N ILE A 264 -40.72 -31.05 12.04
CA ILE A 264 -40.80 -32.35 11.36
C ILE A 264 -41.19 -33.47 12.33
N VAL A 265 -40.62 -33.47 13.54
CA VAL A 265 -40.98 -34.46 14.58
C VAL A 265 -42.42 -34.27 15.03
N LYS A 266 -42.90 -33.04 15.22
CA LYS A 266 -44.31 -32.80 15.60
C LYS A 266 -45.29 -33.26 14.54
N ASP A 267 -44.99 -33.04 13.26
CA ASP A 267 -45.86 -33.45 12.15
C ASP A 267 -45.84 -34.98 11.91
N PHE A 268 -44.84 -35.70 12.41
CA PHE A 268 -44.77 -37.17 12.31
C PHE A 268 -45.48 -37.91 13.46
N PHE A 269 -45.73 -37.21 14.58
CA PHE A 269 -46.35 -37.78 15.79
C PHE A 269 -47.78 -37.25 16.07
N LEU A 270 -48.36 -36.48 15.15
CA LEU A 270 -49.76 -36.05 15.12
C LEU A 270 -50.49 -36.71 13.94
#